data_AF-A0A5N6Y8Q5-F1
#
_entry.id   AF-A0A5N6Y8Q5-F1
#
_cell.length_a   1.000
_cell.length_b   1.000
_cell.length_c   1.000
_cell.angle_alpha   90.00
_cell.angle_beta   90.00
_cell.angle_gamma   90.00
#
_symmetry.space_group_name_H-M   'P 1'
#
loop_
_entity.id
_entity.type
_entity.pdbx_description
1 polymer ?
#
loop_
_entity_poly.entity_id
_entity_poly.type
_entity_poly.pdbx_seq_one_letter_code
_entity_poly.pdbx_strand_id
1 'polypeptide(L)'
;MSAPKGPFRLVTVNTAPERAKRLIGRMVEELKDRYTIIYEANCETIEEVGPKVKKFMPDVLFSASMWTDEEAQQIHSIAREIKPDIKTHAIPEGLQVKYGPDAIVEHLLEKVPSLLDA
;
A
#
# COMPACT_ATOMS: atom_id res chain seq x y z
N MET A 1 13.53 -5.19 24.18
CA MET A 1 12.78 -5.24 22.91
C MET A 1 13.41 -4.22 21.98
N SER A 2 13.71 -4.59 20.73
CA SER A 2 14.25 -3.65 19.74
C SER A 2 13.16 -2.68 19.29
N ALA A 3 13.53 -1.44 18.95
CA ALA A 3 12.57 -0.47 18.43
C ALA A 3 11.97 -0.94 17.10
N PRO A 4 10.69 -0.63 16.80
CA PRO A 4 10.07 -0.94 15.51
C PRO A 4 10.85 -0.32 14.35
N LYS A 5 11.01 -1.05 13.24
CA LYS A 5 11.69 -0.56 12.03
C LYS A 5 10.89 0.56 11.35
N GLY A 6 11.54 1.57 10.81
CA GLY A 6 10.90 2.67 10.08
C GLY A 6 11.41 4.05 10.51
N PRO A 7 10.68 5.14 10.20
CA PRO A 7 9.32 5.15 9.64
C PRO A 7 9.26 4.75 8.16
N PHE A 8 8.24 4.00 7.78
CA PHE A 8 7.88 3.72 6.39
C PHE A 8 6.67 4.56 5.98
N ARG A 9 6.82 5.43 4.98
CA ARG A 9 5.75 6.28 4.47
C ARG A 9 4.95 5.52 3.41
N LEU A 10 3.65 5.37 3.65
CA LEU A 10 2.75 4.58 2.81
C LEU A 10 1.75 5.47 2.07
N VAL A 11 1.62 5.25 0.77
CA VAL A 11 0.54 5.76 -0.07
C VAL A 11 -0.27 4.60 -0.65
N THR A 12 -1.58 4.74 -0.74
CA THR A 12 -2.46 3.74 -1.38
C THR A 12 -3.06 4.28 -2.66
N VAL A 13 -3.42 3.40 -3.60
CA VAL A 13 -4.22 3.72 -4.78
C VAL A 13 -5.53 2.93 -4.71
N ASN A 14 -6.60 3.61 -4.29
CA ASN A 14 -7.90 3.02 -4.03
C ASN A 14 -9.02 4.04 -4.32
N THR A 15 -9.90 3.76 -5.28
CA THR A 15 -11.16 4.49 -5.57
C THR A 15 -12.16 4.52 -4.39
N ALA A 16 -11.95 3.73 -3.34
CA ALA A 16 -12.72 3.77 -2.10
C ALA A 16 -11.82 4.17 -0.91
N PRO A 17 -11.61 5.48 -0.66
CA PRO A 17 -10.65 5.98 0.33
C PRO A 17 -10.99 5.53 1.76
N GLU A 18 -12.25 5.56 2.15
CA GLU A 18 -12.70 5.13 3.48
C GLU A 18 -12.36 3.65 3.74
N ARG A 19 -12.46 2.82 2.70
CA ARG A 19 -12.09 1.41 2.76
C ARG A 19 -10.58 1.24 2.89
N ALA A 20 -9.80 1.97 2.11
CA ALA A 20 -8.34 1.95 2.21
C ALA A 20 -7.89 2.30 3.62
N LYS A 21 -8.41 3.40 4.19
CA LYS A 21 -8.08 3.85 5.54
C LYS A 21 -8.41 2.80 6.60
N ARG A 22 -9.56 2.12 6.49
CA ARG A 22 -9.94 1.05 7.42
C ARG A 22 -9.00 -0.16 7.34
N LEU A 23 -8.68 -0.63 6.13
CA LEU A 23 -7.84 -1.82 5.94
C LEU A 23 -6.39 -1.54 6.32
N ILE A 24 -5.84 -0.41 5.89
CA ILE A 24 -4.49 0.03 6.26
C ILE A 24 -4.40 0.30 7.75
N GLY A 25 -5.39 0.95 8.36
CA GLY A 25 -5.41 1.19 9.80
C GLY A 25 -5.29 -0.10 10.61
N ARG A 26 -6.03 -1.15 10.23
CA ARG A 26 -5.90 -2.48 10.84
C ARG A 26 -4.52 -3.08 10.64
N MET A 27 -4.01 -3.07 9.42
CA MET A 27 -2.68 -3.61 9.10
C MET A 27 -1.57 -2.91 9.90
N VAL A 28 -1.62 -1.57 10.00
CA VAL A 28 -0.65 -0.77 10.75
C VAL A 28 -0.71 -1.10 12.24
N GLU A 29 -1.91 -1.23 12.80
CA GLU A 29 -2.11 -1.56 14.21
C GLU A 29 -1.58 -2.94 14.58
N GLU A 30 -1.82 -3.95 13.74
CA GLU A 30 -1.33 -5.33 13.94
C GLU A 30 0.20 -5.44 13.77
N LEU A 31 0.81 -4.52 13.02
CA LEU A 31 2.25 -4.52 12.73
C LEU A 31 3.06 -3.53 13.58
N LYS A 32 2.42 -2.77 14.48
CA LYS A 32 3.05 -1.67 15.22
C LYS A 32 4.23 -2.06 16.10
N ASP A 33 4.23 -3.29 16.62
CA ASP A 33 5.34 -3.81 17.44
C ASP A 33 6.60 -4.09 16.61
N ARG A 34 6.46 -4.21 15.29
CA ARG A 34 7.55 -4.53 14.35
C ARG A 34 7.94 -3.35 13.47
N TYR A 35 6.97 -2.53 13.05
CA TYR A 35 7.17 -1.46 12.09
C TYR A 35 6.46 -0.17 12.50
N THR A 36 7.11 0.96 12.25
CA THR A 36 6.49 2.28 12.27
C THR A 36 6.04 2.59 10.84
N ILE A 37 4.73 2.58 10.57
CA ILE A 37 4.15 2.87 9.25
C ILE A 37 3.34 4.17 9.35
N ILE A 38 3.66 5.14 8.49
CA ILE A 38 2.97 6.43 8.40
C ILE A 38 2.12 6.43 7.15
N TYR A 39 0.80 6.48 7.30
CA TYR A 39 -0.10 6.57 6.16
C TYR A 39 -0.23 8.04 5.71
N GLU A 40 0.33 8.35 4.54
CA GLU A 40 0.43 9.73 4.03
C GLU A 40 -0.80 10.15 3.22
N ALA A 41 -1.24 9.29 2.28
CA ALA A 41 -2.32 9.63 1.35
C ALA A 41 -2.94 8.41 0.66
N ASN A 42 -4.13 8.64 0.10
CA ASN A 42 -4.79 7.79 -0.87
C ASN A 42 -4.88 8.48 -2.23
N CYS A 43 -4.60 7.78 -3.33
CA CYS A 43 -4.95 8.14 -4.69
C CYS A 43 -6.26 7.46 -5.07
N GLU A 44 -7.28 8.21 -5.48
CA GLU A 44 -8.55 7.67 -5.97
C GLU A 44 -8.45 7.31 -7.46
N THR A 45 -7.56 7.97 -8.20
CA THR A 45 -7.28 7.68 -9.63
C THR A 45 -5.79 7.44 -9.88
N ILE A 46 -5.47 6.80 -11.02
CA ILE A 46 -4.08 6.57 -11.45
C ILE A 46 -3.34 7.90 -11.70
N GLU A 47 -4.05 8.92 -12.21
CA GLU A 47 -3.48 10.24 -12.51
C GLU A 47 -2.96 10.96 -11.24
N GLU A 48 -3.55 10.68 -10.08
CA GLU A 48 -3.10 11.26 -8.81
C GLU A 48 -1.80 10.65 -8.27
N VAL A 49 -1.38 9.47 -8.79
CA VAL A 49 -0.18 8.76 -8.32
C VAL A 49 1.06 9.62 -8.49
N GLY A 50 1.27 10.19 -9.67
CA GLY A 50 2.46 10.99 -9.95
C GLY A 50 2.60 12.20 -9.00
N PRO A 51 1.59 13.09 -8.92
CA PRO A 51 1.58 14.22 -7.99
C PRO A 51 1.76 13.82 -6.52
N LYS A 52 1.08 12.75 -6.05
CA LYS A 52 1.16 12.31 -4.65
C LYS A 52 2.51 11.67 -4.32
N VAL A 53 3.07 10.85 -5.21
CA VAL A 53 4.41 10.29 -5.04
C VAL A 53 5.46 11.39 -5.00
N LYS A 54 5.39 12.40 -5.88
CA LYS A 54 6.28 13.57 -5.84
C LYS A 54 6.17 14.37 -4.54
N LYS A 55 4.94 14.55 -4.03
CA LYS A 55 4.68 15.34 -2.81
C LYS A 55 5.14 14.62 -1.54
N PHE A 56 4.82 13.34 -1.40
CA PHE A 56 5.02 12.59 -0.17
C PHE A 56 6.30 11.75 -0.18
N MET A 57 6.90 11.50 -1.34
CA MET A 57 8.08 10.64 -1.50
C MET A 57 7.97 9.31 -0.71
N PRO A 58 6.84 8.58 -0.83
CA PRO A 58 6.55 7.43 0.02
C PRO A 58 7.58 6.32 -0.15
N ASP A 59 7.82 5.53 0.89
CA ASP A 59 8.68 4.34 0.82
C ASP A 59 7.94 3.14 0.24
N VAL A 60 6.61 3.15 0.39
CA VAL A 60 5.74 2.04 0.01
C VAL A 60 4.50 2.55 -0.70
N LEU A 61 4.10 1.89 -1.78
CA LEU A 61 2.85 2.14 -2.49
C LEU A 61 2.05 0.87 -2.71
N PHE A 62 0.77 0.86 -2.31
CA PHE A 62 -0.15 -0.27 -2.53
C PHE A 62 -1.24 0.07 -3.54
N SER A 63 -1.41 -0.78 -4.57
CA SER A 63 -2.59 -0.76 -5.45
C SER A 63 -3.65 -1.74 -4.95
N ALA A 64 -4.90 -1.27 -4.85
CA ALA A 64 -6.02 -2.06 -4.35
C ALA A 64 -6.52 -3.13 -5.34
N SER A 65 -7.22 -4.13 -4.82
CA SER A 65 -7.70 -5.34 -5.55
C SER A 65 -8.79 -5.12 -6.62
N MET A 66 -9.10 -3.88 -6.96
CA MET A 66 -10.07 -3.56 -8.01
C MET A 66 -9.40 -2.99 -9.26
N TRP A 67 -8.11 -2.69 -9.17
CA TRP A 67 -7.30 -2.39 -10.34
C TRP A 67 -6.92 -3.72 -10.96
N THR A 68 -7.03 -3.78 -12.28
CA THR A 68 -6.51 -4.89 -13.07
C THR A 68 -4.99 -5.00 -12.93
N ASP A 69 -4.41 -6.14 -13.30
CA ASP A 69 -2.96 -6.32 -13.32
C ASP A 69 -2.25 -5.26 -14.19
N GLU A 70 -2.84 -4.89 -15.34
CA GLU A 70 -2.29 -3.86 -16.24
C GLU A 70 -2.31 -2.47 -15.58
N GLU A 71 -3.41 -2.09 -14.94
CA GLU A 71 -3.51 -0.82 -14.20
C GLU A 71 -2.57 -0.79 -13.00
N ALA A 72 -2.42 -1.90 -12.27
CA ALA A 72 -1.46 -2.01 -11.18
C ALA A 72 -0.02 -1.82 -11.67
N GLN A 73 0.35 -2.43 -12.81
CA GLN A 73 1.65 -2.23 -13.44
C GLN A 73 1.87 -0.78 -13.87
N GLN A 74 0.84 -0.12 -14.42
CA GLN A 74 0.90 1.29 -14.76
C GLN A 74 1.13 2.16 -13.51
N ILE A 75 0.37 1.93 -12.45
CA ILE A 75 0.51 2.63 -11.16
C ILE A 75 1.93 2.49 -10.62
N HIS A 76 2.47 1.26 -10.62
CA HIS A 76 3.82 0.99 -10.12
C HIS A 76 4.89 1.62 -11.00
N SER A 77 4.70 1.63 -12.31
CA SER A 77 5.62 2.27 -13.27
C SER A 77 5.70 3.77 -13.00
N ILE A 78 4.56 4.47 -12.91
CA ILE A 78 4.51 5.90 -12.59
C ILE A 78 5.25 6.20 -11.27
N ALA A 79 5.03 5.36 -10.25
CA ALA A 79 5.69 5.54 -8.96
C ALA A 79 7.22 5.36 -9.05
N ARG A 80 7.69 4.31 -9.76
CA ARG A 80 9.12 4.02 -9.94
C ARG A 80 9.83 5.04 -10.82
N GLU A 81 9.16 5.65 -11.80
CA GLU A 81 9.71 6.75 -12.59
C GLU A 81 10.08 7.96 -11.72
N ILE A 82 9.38 8.15 -10.59
CA ILE A 82 9.62 9.25 -9.65
C ILE A 82 10.58 8.84 -8.53
N LYS A 83 10.39 7.65 -7.95
CA LYS A 83 11.22 7.08 -6.91
C LYS A 83 11.56 5.63 -7.26
N PRO A 84 12.69 5.36 -7.92
CA PRO A 84 13.05 4.02 -8.41
C PRO A 84 13.06 2.94 -7.31
N ASP A 85 13.47 3.31 -6.11
CA ASP A 85 13.59 2.40 -4.95
C ASP A 85 12.27 2.22 -4.17
N ILE A 86 11.14 2.73 -4.68
CA ILE A 86 9.85 2.58 -4.00
C ILE A 86 9.41 1.11 -3.98
N LYS A 87 9.05 0.63 -2.78
CA LYS A 87 8.43 -0.69 -2.59
C LYS A 87 7.00 -0.64 -3.07
N THR A 88 6.60 -1.56 -3.93
CA THR A 88 5.25 -1.60 -4.50
C THR A 88 4.61 -2.96 -4.24
N HIS A 89 3.31 -2.95 -3.95
CA HIS A 89 2.51 -4.17 -3.81
C HIS A 89 1.17 -3.99 -4.49
N ALA A 90 0.79 -4.97 -5.31
CA ALA A 90 -0.55 -5.06 -5.85
C ALA A 90 -1.33 -6.08 -5.02
N ILE A 91 -2.44 -5.64 -4.43
CA ILE A 91 -3.37 -6.57 -3.78
C ILE A 91 -4.06 -7.35 -4.91
N PRO A 92 -4.09 -8.70 -4.87
CA PRO A 92 -4.63 -9.51 -5.96
C PRO A 92 -6.04 -9.09 -6.38
N GLU A 93 -6.28 -9.00 -7.69
CA GLU A 93 -7.57 -8.60 -8.25
C GLU A 93 -8.70 -9.51 -7.73
N GLY A 94 -9.84 -8.91 -7.35
CA GLY A 94 -11.01 -9.64 -6.89
C GLY A 94 -10.90 -10.31 -5.52
N LEU A 95 -9.75 -10.22 -4.82
CA LEU A 95 -9.52 -10.87 -3.53
C LEU A 95 -10.61 -10.52 -2.50
N GLN A 96 -10.99 -9.25 -2.42
CA GLN A 96 -12.04 -8.79 -1.52
C GLN A 96 -13.43 -9.35 -1.88
N VAL A 97 -13.74 -9.48 -3.17
CA VAL A 97 -15.04 -10.01 -3.62
C VAL A 97 -15.14 -11.49 -3.26
N LYS A 98 -14.04 -12.22 -3.41
CA LYS A 98 -13.99 -13.66 -3.21
C LYS A 98 -13.94 -14.08 -1.73
N TYR A 99 -13.27 -13.29 -0.89
CA TYR A 99 -12.97 -13.69 0.50
C TYR A 99 -13.30 -12.61 1.54
N GLY A 100 -13.90 -11.50 1.12
CA GLY A 100 -14.27 -10.40 2.01
C GLY A 100 -13.12 -9.47 2.39
N PRO A 101 -13.42 -8.43 3.20
CA PRO A 101 -12.44 -7.42 3.60
C PRO A 101 -11.38 -7.94 4.58
N ASP A 102 -11.68 -8.96 5.39
CA ASP A 102 -10.72 -9.54 6.35
C ASP A 102 -9.56 -10.25 5.64
N ALA A 103 -9.84 -10.94 4.54
CA ALA A 103 -8.82 -11.60 3.72
C ALA A 103 -7.79 -10.62 3.15
N ILE A 104 -8.17 -9.35 2.93
CA ILE A 104 -7.21 -8.32 2.53
C ILE A 104 -6.21 -8.04 3.65
N VAL A 105 -6.69 -7.93 4.90
CA VAL A 105 -5.82 -7.67 6.05
C VAL A 105 -4.88 -8.86 6.26
N GLU A 106 -5.39 -10.09 6.27
CA GLU A 106 -4.57 -11.30 6.41
C GLU A 106 -3.49 -11.39 5.33
N HIS A 107 -3.86 -11.12 4.07
CA HIS A 107 -2.93 -11.09 2.96
C HIS A 107 -1.82 -10.03 3.17
N LEU A 108 -2.20 -8.83 3.60
CA LEU A 108 -1.23 -7.77 3.89
C LEU A 108 -0.32 -8.14 5.06
N LEU A 109 -0.83 -8.75 6.13
CA LEU A 109 -0.02 -9.20 7.27
C LEU A 109 1.00 -10.27 6.88
N GLU A 110 0.69 -11.12 5.90
CA GLU A 110 1.64 -12.09 5.36
C GLU A 110 2.72 -11.43 4.46
N LYS A 111 2.31 -10.51 3.57
CA LYS A 111 3.20 -9.97 2.52
C LYS A 111 4.02 -8.76 2.95
N VAL A 112 3.45 -7.89 3.77
CA VAL A 112 4.08 -6.62 4.15
C VAL A 112 5.40 -6.81 4.90
N PRO A 113 5.53 -7.74 5.87
CA PRO A 113 6.82 -7.96 6.54
C PRO A 113 7.95 -8.28 5.57
N SER A 114 7.71 -9.23 4.64
CA SER A 114 8.68 -9.61 3.62
C SER A 114 9.03 -8.45 2.69
N LEU A 115 8.05 -7.60 2.35
CA LEU A 115 8.27 -6.41 1.53
C LEU A 115 9.10 -5.35 2.27
N LEU A 116 8.82 -5.10 3.55
CA LEU A 116 9.50 -4.07 4.33
C LEU A 116 10.91 -4.49 4.73
N ASP A 117 11.14 -5.78 4.96
CA ASP A 117 12.44 -6.34 5.35
C ASP A 117 13.41 -6.58 4.18
N ALA A 118 12.91 -6.59 2.93
CA ALA A 118 13.73 -6.61 1.71
C ALA A 118 14.48 -5.29 1.50
#